data_AF-A0AB35W2M5-F1
#
_entry.id   AF-A0AB35W2M5-F1
#
_cell.length_a   1.000
_cell.length_b   1.000
_cell.length_c   1.000
_cell.angle_alpha   90.00
_cell.angle_beta   90.00
_cell.angle_gamma   90.00
#
_symmetry.space_group_name_H-M   'P 1'
#
loop_
_entity.id
_entity.type
_entity.pdbx_description
1 polymer ?
#
loop_
_entity_poly.entity_id
_entity_poly.type
_entity_poly.pdbx_seq_one_letter_code
_entity_poly.pdbx_strand_id
1 'polypeptide(L)' 'MSNFIVDSANIVSFPRPCDFCESKENVQKFAGLMLCGSCQENIRITNPGMFEANGQIEQKAQD' A
#
# COMPACT_ATOMS: atom_id res chain seq x y z
N MET A 1 36.87 -4.04 -16.37
CA MET A 1 35.75 -4.05 -15.42
C MET A 1 34.50 -3.71 -16.21
N SER A 2 33.59 -4.67 -16.42
CA SER A 2 32.30 -4.38 -17.09
C SER A 2 31.40 -3.66 -16.10
N ASN A 3 31.02 -2.42 -16.42
CA ASN A 3 30.00 -1.71 -15.68
C ASN A 3 28.65 -2.35 -16.05
N PHE A 4 28.16 -3.26 -15.22
CA PHE A 4 26.78 -3.71 -15.31
C PHE A 4 25.89 -2.53 -14.94
N ILE A 5 25.37 -1.83 -15.95
CA ILE A 5 24.28 -0.89 -15.79
C ILE A 5 23.06 -1.78 -15.51
N VAL A 6 22.77 -2.02 -14.23
CA VAL A 6 21.54 -2.71 -13.86
C VAL A 6 20.42 -1.68 -13.99
N ASP A 7 19.62 -1.82 -15.03
CA ASP A 7 18.39 -1.05 -15.19
C ASP A 7 17.43 -1.43 -14.06
N SER A 8 17.23 -0.52 -13.12
CA SER A 8 16.37 -0.71 -11.96
C SER A 8 14.91 -0.99 -12.35
N ALA A 9 14.49 -0.62 -13.56
CA ALA A 9 13.15 -0.93 -14.06
C ALA A 9 12.89 -2.44 -14.20
N ASN A 10 13.94 -3.25 -14.32
CA ASN A 10 13.85 -4.70 -14.47
C ASN A 10 14.18 -5.48 -13.19
N ILE A 11 14.40 -4.79 -12.06
CA ILE A 11 14.70 -5.43 -10.77
C ILE A 11 13.42 -5.61 -9.97
N VAL A 12 12.98 -6.86 -9.82
CA VAL A 12 11.91 -7.21 -8.88
C VAL A 12 12.48 -7.21 -7.46
N SER A 13 12.14 -6.17 -6.67
CA SER A 13 12.55 -6.07 -5.26
C SER A 13 11.60 -6.85 -4.34
N PHE A 14 12.16 -7.70 -3.46
CA PHE A 14 11.41 -8.42 -2.44
C PHE A 14 11.95 -8.09 -1.02
N PRO A 15 11.09 -7.82 -0.03
CA PRO A 15 9.63 -7.69 -0.12
C PRO A 15 9.22 -6.53 -1.04
N ARG A 16 8.02 -6.62 -1.62
CA ARG A 16 7.45 -5.52 -2.43
C ARG A 16 7.45 -4.25 -1.56
N PRO A 17 8.05 -3.15 -2.00
CA PRO A 17 8.07 -1.91 -1.22
C PRO A 17 6.69 -1.26 -1.16
N CYS A 18 6.54 -0.25 -0.31
CA CYS A 18 5.37 0.63 -0.31
C CYS A 18 5.26 1.35 -1.66
N ASP A 19 4.08 1.31 -2.27
CA ASP A 19 3.81 1.90 -3.59
C ASP A 19 3.96 3.44 -3.61
N PHE A 20 3.95 4.10 -2.44
CA PHE A 20 4.02 5.56 -2.33
C PHE A 20 5.34 6.13 -1.83
N CYS A 21 6.07 5.42 -0.97
CA CYS A 21 7.29 5.95 -0.35
C CYS A 21 8.49 5.00 -0.44
N GLU A 22 8.35 3.90 -1.17
CA GLU A 22 9.39 2.88 -1.39
C GLU A 22 9.92 2.20 -0.11
N SER A 23 9.34 2.50 1.05
CA SER A 23 9.69 1.84 2.31
C SER A 23 9.54 0.32 2.17
N LYS A 24 10.57 -0.41 2.59
CA LYS A 24 10.61 -1.88 2.65
C LYS A 24 10.26 -2.42 4.04
N GLU A 25 9.75 -1.57 4.92
CA GLU A 25 9.25 -1.96 6.25
C GLU A 25 7.97 -2.82 6.13
N ASN A 26 7.27 -3.03 7.25
CA ASN A 26 6.01 -3.79 7.31
C ASN A 26 4.94 -3.16 6.41
N VAL A 27 4.84 -3.67 5.18
CA VAL A 27 3.83 -3.29 4.21
C VAL A 27 2.67 -4.30 4.20
N GLN A 28 1.46 -3.81 3.96
CA GLN A 28 0.27 -4.63 3.79
C GLN A 28 -0.55 -4.21 2.58
N LYS A 29 -1.34 -5.14 2.05
CA LYS A 29 -2.23 -4.86 0.92
C LYS A 29 -3.48 -4.12 1.41
N PHE A 30 -3.74 -2.94 0.86
CA PHE A 30 -4.94 -2.14 1.14
C PHE A 30 -5.46 -1.51 -0.16
N ALA A 31 -6.74 -1.70 -0.48
CA ALA A 31 -7.39 -1.17 -1.69
C ALA A 31 -6.61 -1.44 -3.00
N GLY A 32 -5.92 -2.59 -3.08
CA GLY A 32 -5.11 -2.98 -4.24
C GLY A 32 -3.66 -2.49 -4.24
N LEU A 33 -3.27 -1.65 -3.27
CA LEU A 33 -1.93 -1.09 -3.11
C LEU A 33 -1.16 -1.79 -1.99
N MET A 34 0.17 -1.90 -2.10
CA MET A 34 1.07 -2.28 -1.02
C MET A 34 1.47 -1.03 -0.25
N LEU A 35 1.06 -0.90 1.02
CA LEU A 35 1.26 0.31 1.80
C LEU A 35 1.94 0.01 3.13
N CYS A 36 2.89 0.87 3.53
CA CYS A 36 3.41 0.87 4.90
C CYS A 36 2.41 1.55 5.85
N GLY A 37 2.57 1.34 7.16
CA GLY A 37 1.67 1.90 8.18
C GLY A 37 1.55 3.43 8.12
N SER A 38 2.65 4.14 7.83
CA SER A 38 2.61 5.61 7.72
C SER A 38 1.77 6.09 6.52
N CYS A 39 1.94 5.47 5.35
CA CYS A 39 1.14 5.80 4.18
C CYS A 39 -0.33 5.46 4.39
N GLN A 40 -0.63 4.34 5.05
CA GLN A 40 -2.00 3.97 5.36
C GLN A 40 -2.67 4.97 6.32
N GLU A 41 -1.97 5.42 7.36
CA GLU A 41 -2.50 6.43 8.30
C GLU A 41 -2.74 7.77 7.58
N ASN A 42 -1.83 8.19 6.71
CA ASN A 42 -2.01 9.41 5.92
C ASN A 42 -3.25 9.34 5.01
N ILE A 43 -3.51 8.18 4.39
CA ILE A 43 -4.73 7.97 3.58
C ILE A 43 -5.96 8.02 4.48
N ARG A 44 -5.90 7.43 5.68
CA ARG A 44 -7.01 7.45 6.65
C ARG A 44 -7.38 8.87 7.06
N ILE A 45 -6.37 9.70 7.36
CA ILE A 45 -6.58 11.11 7.73
C ILE A 45 -7.14 11.90 6.54
N THR A 46 -6.61 11.68 5.33
CA THR A 46 -6.98 12.46 4.14
C THR A 46 -8.30 12.02 3.51
N ASN A 47 -8.65 10.73 3.66
CA ASN A 47 -9.82 10.09 3.04
C ASN A 47 -10.58 9.25 4.09
N PRO A 48 -11.15 9.88 5.14
CA PRO A 48 -11.80 9.14 6.23
C PRO A 48 -12.93 8.23 5.73
N GLY A 49 -13.73 8.69 4.76
CA GLY A 49 -14.82 7.92 4.16
C GLY A 49 -14.40 6.62 3.46
N MET A 50 -13.13 6.50 3.05
CA MET A 50 -12.59 5.28 2.45
C MET A 50 -12.52 4.11 3.44
N PHE A 51 -12.39 4.40 4.74
CA PHE A 51 -12.35 3.41 5.81
C PHE A 51 -13.71 3.19 6.49
N GLU A 52 -14.62 4.16 6.36
CA GLU A 52 -15.99 4.09 6.90
C GLU A 52 -16.92 3.20 6.07
N ALA A 53 -16.65 3.02 4.78
CA ALA A 53 -17.46 2.19 3.88
C ALA A 53 -17.62 0.73 4.35
N ASN A 54 -16.71 0.21 5.17
CA ASN A 54 -16.82 -1.14 5.72
C ASN A 54 -17.92 -1.25 6.80
N GLY A 55 -18.20 -0.20 7.58
CA GLY A 55 -19.21 -0.24 8.64
C GLY A 55 -20.66 -0.23 8.11
N GLN A 56 -20.90 0.40 6.97
CA GLN A 56 -22.22 0.43 6.35
C GLN A 56 -22.56 -0.85 5.57
N ILE A 57 -21.55 -1.57 5.07
CA ILE A 57 -21.75 -2.85 4.36
C ILE A 57 -22.16 -3.94 5.35
N GLU A 58 -21.57 -3.99 6.54
CA GLU A 58 -21.98 -4.94 7.59
C GLU A 58 -23.41 -4.66 8.11
N GLN A 59 -23.80 -3.40 8.27
CA GLN A 59 -25.15 -3.03 8.71
C GLN A 59 -26.24 -3.36 7.68
N LYS A 60 -25.92 -3.32 6.38
CA LYS A 60 -26.88 -3.65 5.31
C LYS A 60 -27.05 -5.15 5.04
N ALA A 61 -26.21 -6.00 5.64
CA ALA A 61 -26.32 -7.45 5.53
C ALA A 61 -27.15 -8.09 6.66
N GLN A 62 -27.66 -7.28 7.60
CA GLN A 62 -28.43 -7.71 8.78
C GLN A 62 -29.90 -7.25 8.79
N ASP A 63 -30.40 -6.65 7.70
CA ASP A 63 -31.84 -6.41 7.48
C ASP A 63 -32.46 -7.54 6.64
#